data_AF-A0A851GGB6-F1
#
_entry.id   AF-A0A851GGB6-F1
#
_cell.length_a   1.000
_cell.length_b   1.000
_cell.length_c   1.000
_cell.angle_alpha   90.00
_cell.angle_beta   90.00
_cell.angle_gamma   90.00
#
_symmetry.space_group_name_H-M   'P 1'
#
loop_
_entity.id
_entity.type
_entity.pdbx_description
1 polymer ?
#
loop_
_entity_poly.entity_id
_entity_poly.type
_entity_poly.pdbx_seq_one_letter_code
_entity_poly.pdbx_strand_id
1 'polypeptide(L)'
;MSSCCSSGPNDPEKPSAAATDTPKTSRRIPGIELGAKPAGKPSFDLNAGLNTSSGSEKQDLPAKGKSCCCAPTSEAKSKPASASCCGASGKQTFDWLLWGSLTVVFFAYLCHLFFSDSLPHQAAHFSAGVFELMNSMWWGLALGIVAVGVLGWVPREWVAAVLGKPGTPQGIIRAMAAGLLLDLCNHGILLVAMKLYERGASLGQTLAFLIASPWNSLSLTLILVALIGLKWTLLFILLSGIIAVITGLIVEALVRLGKLPKNPNHVDLPDNFQLWKEIRKTVRISKMNHTLAAKMLSAGLSGSTMILRWIFFGTVLAAAIRAFVPHDLFADWFGPTWVGVLLTLLAATIIEVCSEGSSPIAADLVTRANAPGNGFAFLMAGAATDYTEIMALRETTRSWKATFILPILTLPQVVVVAWILNAFA
;
A
#
# COMPACT_ATOMS: atom_id res chain seq x y z
N MET A 1 3.42 39.06 39.41
CA MET A 1 3.76 40.41 39.93
C MET A 1 5.28 40.59 39.82
N SER A 2 5.79 41.83 39.69
CA SER A 2 7.24 42.21 39.61
C SER A 2 8.10 41.42 38.59
N SER A 3 8.53 41.90 37.41
CA SER A 3 8.94 43.24 36.90
C SER A 3 10.38 43.66 37.22
N CYS A 4 11.03 44.30 36.21
CA CYS A 4 12.28 45.09 36.26
C CYS A 4 13.62 44.33 36.45
N CYS A 5 14.76 44.77 35.87
CA CYS A 5 15.01 45.65 34.70
C CYS A 5 16.51 45.61 34.27
N SER A 6 16.83 46.37 33.21
CA SER A 6 18.18 46.87 32.81
C SER A 6 19.22 45.89 32.23
N SER A 7 20.15 46.31 31.35
CA SER A 7 20.17 47.46 30.40
C SER A 7 21.47 47.48 29.57
N GLY A 8 21.43 47.92 28.30
CA GLY A 8 22.60 48.52 27.62
C GLY A 8 23.12 47.76 26.38
N PRO A 9 23.51 48.45 25.28
CA PRO A 9 23.98 47.84 24.03
C PRO A 9 25.48 48.13 23.73
N ASN A 10 26.02 47.55 22.64
CA ASN A 10 26.76 48.28 21.59
C ASN A 10 27.15 47.37 20.40
N ASP A 11 26.65 47.72 19.22
CA ASP A 11 27.20 47.49 17.87
C ASP A 11 27.54 48.89 17.32
N PRO A 12 28.56 49.13 16.45
CA PRO A 12 28.59 48.51 15.11
C PRO A 12 29.97 48.33 14.42
N GLU A 13 30.02 47.53 13.33
CA GLU A 13 30.61 47.97 12.04
C GLU A 13 30.23 47.05 10.85
N LYS A 14 30.32 47.57 9.61
CA LYS A 14 29.90 46.90 8.35
C LYS A 14 30.45 47.67 7.12
N PRO A 15 30.32 47.15 5.88
CA PRO A 15 31.18 46.21 5.18
C PRO A 15 32.03 46.87 4.06
N SER A 16 32.84 46.08 3.35
CA SER A 16 33.23 46.38 1.95
C SER A 16 33.36 45.10 1.12
N ALA A 17 33.51 45.21 -0.20
CA ALA A 17 33.28 44.10 -1.14
C ALA A 17 34.17 44.14 -2.41
N ALA A 18 34.16 42.99 -3.11
CA ALA A 18 34.49 42.77 -4.53
C ALA A 18 35.93 42.99 -5.04
N ALA A 19 36.49 41.93 -5.64
CA ALA A 19 37.41 41.99 -6.78
C ALA A 19 37.31 40.66 -7.58
N THR A 20 37.42 40.73 -8.91
CA THR A 20 37.55 39.57 -9.81
C THR A 20 39.02 39.32 -10.14
N ASP A 21 39.38 38.10 -10.57
CA ASP A 21 39.99 37.87 -11.90
C ASP A 21 40.44 36.42 -12.15
N THR A 22 40.42 36.04 -13.43
CA THR A 22 41.21 34.93 -14.00
C THR A 22 41.56 35.28 -15.46
N PRO A 23 42.76 34.95 -15.97
CA PRO A 23 42.79 34.08 -17.15
C PRO A 23 44.02 33.14 -17.34
N LYS A 24 43.72 31.96 -17.89
CA LYS A 24 44.49 31.08 -18.82
C LYS A 24 45.98 31.39 -19.14
N THR A 25 46.83 30.35 -19.07
CA THR A 25 47.76 29.86 -20.14
C THR A 25 48.38 28.52 -19.66
N SER A 26 48.34 27.38 -20.36
CA SER A 26 48.86 26.99 -21.70
C SER A 26 50.37 26.68 -21.74
N ARG A 27 50.73 25.39 -21.66
CA ARG A 27 51.96 24.77 -22.22
C ARG A 27 51.64 23.37 -22.81
N ARG A 28 52.53 22.81 -23.63
CA ARG A 28 52.25 21.82 -24.69
C ARG A 28 53.48 20.94 -24.98
N ILE A 29 53.29 19.76 -25.63
CA ILE A 29 54.30 18.90 -26.32
C ILE A 29 55.15 18.00 -25.36
N PRO A 30 55.61 16.77 -25.73
CA PRO A 30 55.29 15.86 -26.86
C PRO A 30 54.63 14.52 -26.41
N GLY A 31 54.67 13.47 -27.25
CA GLY A 31 54.31 12.09 -26.92
C GLY A 31 54.95 11.08 -27.91
N ILE A 32 54.35 9.89 -28.02
CA ILE A 32 54.74 8.71 -28.84
C ILE A 32 55.81 7.79 -28.21
N GLU A 33 55.40 6.54 -27.98
CA GLU A 33 56.15 5.28 -28.17
C GLU A 33 55.13 4.13 -28.28
N LEU A 34 55.47 2.98 -28.87
CA LEU A 34 54.52 1.90 -29.19
C LEU A 34 54.78 0.56 -28.46
N GLY A 35 53.70 -0.19 -28.19
CA GLY A 35 53.73 -1.65 -28.30
C GLY A 35 53.25 -2.51 -27.13
N ALA A 36 52.96 -3.78 -27.47
CA ALA A 36 52.78 -4.96 -26.62
C ALA A 36 51.52 -5.12 -25.73
N LYS A 37 51.17 -6.42 -25.57
CA LYS A 37 50.07 -7.08 -24.84
C LYS A 37 50.48 -8.58 -24.73
N PRO A 38 49.77 -9.48 -24.02
CA PRO A 38 48.97 -9.34 -22.79
C PRO A 38 49.22 -10.44 -21.72
N ALA A 39 49.08 -10.14 -20.43
CA ALA A 39 48.75 -11.09 -19.33
C ALA A 39 48.40 -10.28 -18.06
N GLY A 40 47.65 -10.76 -17.07
CA GLY A 40 46.87 -12.00 -16.91
C GLY A 40 45.84 -11.83 -15.78
N LYS A 41 44.96 -12.82 -15.53
CA LYS A 41 43.99 -12.79 -14.41
C LYS A 41 44.54 -13.50 -13.17
N PRO A 42 44.16 -13.08 -11.95
CA PRO A 42 43.94 -13.97 -10.83
C PRO A 42 42.46 -14.37 -10.71
N SER A 43 42.19 -15.66 -10.55
CA SER A 43 40.94 -16.17 -9.98
C SER A 43 41.04 -16.14 -8.44
N PHE A 44 39.91 -16.22 -7.73
CA PHE A 44 39.90 -16.40 -6.28
C PHE A 44 38.97 -17.55 -5.91
N ASP A 45 39.55 -18.66 -5.46
CA ASP A 45 38.83 -19.88 -5.11
C ASP A 45 38.24 -19.82 -3.69
N LEU A 46 37.19 -20.62 -3.45
CA LEU A 46 36.35 -20.50 -2.27
C LEU A 46 35.93 -21.89 -1.76
N ASN A 47 36.80 -22.56 -0.99
CA ASN A 47 36.45 -23.67 -0.08
C ASN A 47 37.64 -24.16 0.79
N ALA A 48 37.64 -23.80 2.07
CA ALA A 48 38.31 -24.49 3.19
C ALA A 48 37.87 -23.82 4.51
N GLY A 49 37.64 -24.49 5.65
CA GLY A 49 37.60 -25.92 5.96
C GLY A 49 37.03 -26.13 7.38
N LEU A 50 36.66 -27.36 7.75
CA LEU A 50 36.17 -27.69 9.12
C LEU A 50 37.32 -28.05 10.09
N ASN A 51 36.96 -28.19 11.38
CA ASN A 51 37.63 -28.88 12.51
C ASN A 51 37.99 -27.90 13.66
N THR A 52 37.36 -27.93 14.86
CA THR A 52 37.20 -28.95 15.95
C THR A 52 38.36 -28.96 16.97
N SER A 53 38.08 -29.42 18.20
CA SER A 53 38.93 -29.39 19.42
C SER A 53 39.13 -27.97 19.99
N SER A 54 38.84 -27.60 21.25
CA SER A 54 38.83 -28.22 22.60
C SER A 54 40.09 -27.94 23.40
N GLY A 55 39.95 -27.14 24.45
CA GLY A 55 40.98 -26.87 25.46
C GLY A 55 40.32 -26.21 26.68
N SER A 56 40.68 -26.65 27.89
CA SER A 56 40.09 -26.19 29.14
C SER A 56 41.16 -25.84 30.15
N GLU A 57 41.06 -24.70 30.81
CA GLU A 57 41.80 -24.47 32.03
C GLU A 57 40.99 -23.62 33.02
N LYS A 58 41.18 -23.89 34.32
CA LYS A 58 40.63 -23.13 35.44
C LYS A 58 41.79 -22.57 36.23
N GLN A 59 41.65 -21.36 36.78
CA GLN A 59 42.29 -21.01 38.04
C GLN A 59 41.59 -19.83 38.73
N ASP A 60 41.83 -19.71 40.03
CA ASP A 60 40.81 -19.27 41.00
C ASP A 60 40.89 -17.81 41.49
N LEU A 61 39.81 -17.46 42.19
CA LEU A 61 39.60 -16.36 43.16
C LEU A 61 40.77 -16.19 44.16
N PRO A 62 40.98 -14.99 44.79
CA PRO A 62 40.02 -14.46 45.77
C PRO A 62 39.88 -12.92 45.90
N ALA A 63 38.97 -12.50 46.81
CA ALA A 63 38.40 -11.15 46.90
C ALA A 63 38.96 -10.25 48.03
N LYS A 64 38.81 -8.92 47.85
CA LYS A 64 38.76 -7.80 48.83
C LYS A 64 38.43 -6.50 48.04
N GLY A 65 37.67 -5.50 48.51
CA GLY A 65 36.75 -5.45 49.65
C GLY A 65 36.45 -4.01 50.14
N LYS A 66 35.20 -3.51 49.95
CA LYS A 66 34.67 -2.18 50.40
C LYS A 66 35.26 -0.96 49.63
N SER A 67 34.68 0.25 49.59
CA SER A 67 33.51 0.88 50.23
C SER A 67 32.94 2.07 49.42
N CYS A 68 31.67 2.48 49.67
CA CYS A 68 31.07 3.81 49.39
C CYS A 68 30.97 4.29 47.92
N CYS A 69 30.16 5.31 47.55
CA CYS A 69 28.91 5.86 48.14
C CYS A 69 28.13 6.61 47.02
N CYS A 70 26.91 7.08 47.30
CA CYS A 70 25.97 7.56 46.27
C CYS A 70 26.37 8.87 45.55
N ALA A 71 25.88 8.96 44.30
CA ALA A 71 26.00 10.05 43.31
C ALA A 71 25.28 11.37 43.71
N PRO A 72 25.29 12.48 42.91
CA PRO A 72 25.83 12.67 41.54
C PRO A 72 26.76 13.94 41.43
N THR A 73 27.02 14.66 40.32
CA THR A 73 26.60 14.70 38.89
C THR A 73 27.72 15.42 38.09
N SER A 74 28.05 15.02 36.84
CA SER A 74 28.39 15.95 35.73
C SER A 74 28.57 15.25 34.35
N GLU A 75 28.75 16.07 33.31
CA GLU A 75 28.56 15.84 31.87
C GLU A 75 29.59 14.97 31.11
N ALA A 76 29.05 14.12 30.23
CA ALA A 76 29.46 13.78 28.85
C ALA A 76 30.94 13.87 28.36
N LYS A 77 31.45 12.74 27.83
CA LYS A 77 31.92 12.63 26.42
C LYS A 77 32.18 11.20 25.89
N SER A 78 31.73 10.95 24.65
CA SER A 78 32.24 10.02 23.60
C SER A 78 32.65 8.55 23.90
N LYS A 79 31.83 7.60 23.40
CA LYS A 79 32.11 6.44 22.47
C LYS A 79 33.23 5.41 22.83
N PRO A 80 33.17 4.12 22.36
CA PRO A 80 32.54 3.63 21.12
C PRO A 80 31.47 2.54 21.32
N ALA A 81 31.20 1.73 20.29
CA ALA A 81 29.97 0.93 20.14
C ALA A 81 30.18 -0.59 20.19
N SER A 82 29.21 -1.30 20.80
CA SER A 82 28.95 -2.72 20.58
C SER A 82 27.55 -3.12 21.07
N ALA A 83 26.49 -2.68 20.37
CA ALA A 83 25.10 -3.11 20.62
C ALA A 83 24.66 -4.11 19.53
N SER A 84 24.33 -5.34 19.93
CA SER A 84 24.08 -6.45 19.00
C SER A 84 22.75 -6.31 18.25
N CYS A 85 22.81 -6.01 16.96
CA CYS A 85 21.65 -6.00 16.06
C CYS A 85 21.29 -7.42 15.56
N CYS A 86 20.83 -8.29 16.46
CA CYS A 86 19.92 -9.41 16.14
C CYS A 86 19.45 -10.10 17.45
N GLY A 87 18.16 -10.01 17.79
CA GLY A 87 17.64 -10.57 19.04
C GLY A 87 16.13 -10.54 19.24
N ALA A 88 15.34 -10.15 18.23
CA ALA A 88 13.88 -10.15 18.32
C ALA A 88 13.30 -11.54 18.03
N SER A 89 13.50 -12.49 18.94
CA SER A 89 12.81 -13.78 18.94
C SER A 89 11.34 -13.59 19.38
N GLY A 90 10.57 -12.94 18.51
CA GLY A 90 9.12 -12.84 18.67
C GLY A 90 8.51 -14.24 18.54
N LYS A 91 7.81 -14.69 19.59
CA LYS A 91 7.02 -15.93 19.53
C LYS A 91 6.10 -15.85 18.31
N GLN A 92 6.10 -16.88 17.46
CA GLN A 92 5.12 -16.99 16.38
C GLN A 92 3.73 -17.22 16.98
N THR A 93 3.03 -16.13 17.27
CA THR A 93 1.64 -16.15 17.72
C THR A 93 0.79 -16.70 16.59
N PHE A 94 0.14 -17.84 16.82
CA PHE A 94 -0.80 -18.44 15.87
C PHE A 94 -1.89 -17.42 15.51
N ASP A 95 -2.10 -17.20 14.21
CA ASP A 95 -2.97 -16.14 13.71
C ASP A 95 -4.45 -16.56 13.83
N TRP A 96 -4.99 -16.43 15.03
CA TRP A 96 -6.32 -16.90 15.38
C TRP A 96 -7.42 -16.22 14.57
N LEU A 97 -7.19 -14.98 14.10
CA LEU A 97 -8.13 -14.26 13.23
C LEU A 97 -8.13 -14.84 11.81
N LEU A 98 -6.96 -15.08 11.22
CA LEU A 98 -6.83 -15.73 9.92
C LEU A 98 -7.42 -17.15 9.94
N TRP A 99 -7.00 -17.99 10.89
CA TRP A 99 -7.43 -19.39 10.93
C TRP A 99 -8.89 -19.56 11.36
N GLY A 100 -9.38 -18.72 12.28
CA GLY A 100 -10.78 -18.70 12.69
C GLY A 100 -11.71 -18.29 11.55
N SER A 101 -11.43 -17.16 10.88
CA SER A 101 -12.24 -16.71 9.74
C SER A 101 -12.17 -17.66 8.55
N LEU A 102 -10.99 -18.19 8.21
CA LEU A 102 -10.83 -19.21 7.18
C LEU A 102 -11.65 -20.48 7.47
N THR A 103 -11.73 -20.89 8.74
CA THR A 103 -12.52 -22.05 9.17
C THR A 103 -14.02 -21.79 9.05
N VAL A 104 -14.49 -20.58 9.43
CA VAL A 104 -15.89 -20.17 9.22
C VAL A 104 -16.25 -20.12 7.74
N VAL A 105 -15.39 -19.52 6.90
CA VAL A 105 -15.57 -19.47 5.44
C VAL A 105 -15.63 -20.87 4.84
N PHE A 106 -14.71 -21.75 5.22
CA PHE A 106 -14.66 -23.14 4.74
C PHE A 106 -15.93 -23.92 5.09
N PHE A 107 -16.38 -23.88 6.35
CA PHE A 107 -17.61 -24.56 6.75
C PHE A 107 -18.86 -23.94 6.12
N ALA A 108 -18.95 -22.60 6.02
CA ALA A 108 -20.08 -21.95 5.35
C ALA A 108 -20.18 -22.33 3.86
N TYR A 109 -19.04 -22.36 3.16
CA TYR A 109 -18.94 -22.78 1.76
C TYR A 109 -19.35 -24.25 1.55
N LEU A 110 -18.92 -25.15 2.45
CA LEU A 110 -19.37 -26.56 2.45
C LEU A 110 -20.86 -26.70 2.78
N CYS A 111 -21.38 -25.95 3.75
CA CYS A 111 -22.80 -25.95 4.09
C CYS A 111 -23.68 -25.52 2.91
N HIS A 112 -23.25 -24.53 2.12
CA HIS A 112 -23.94 -24.17 0.88
C HIS A 112 -23.93 -25.31 -0.15
N LEU A 113 -22.78 -25.95 -0.37
CA LEU A 113 -22.63 -27.02 -1.36
C LEU A 113 -23.37 -28.33 -1.03
N PHE A 114 -23.52 -28.67 0.25
CA PHE A 114 -24.06 -29.96 0.68
C PHE A 114 -25.42 -29.91 1.38
N PHE A 115 -25.85 -28.74 1.86
CA PHE A 115 -27.03 -28.60 2.73
C PHE A 115 -27.91 -27.37 2.41
N SER A 116 -27.80 -26.78 1.22
CA SER A 116 -28.58 -25.61 0.76
C SER A 116 -30.06 -25.64 1.18
N ASP A 117 -30.70 -26.79 0.96
CA ASP A 117 -32.14 -26.97 1.07
C ASP A 117 -32.60 -27.33 2.50
N SER A 118 -31.64 -27.56 3.42
CA SER A 118 -31.87 -28.01 4.80
C SER A 118 -31.46 -26.97 5.86
N LEU A 119 -30.93 -25.81 5.45
CA LEU A 119 -30.46 -24.76 6.36
C LEU A 119 -31.61 -23.82 6.79
N PRO A 120 -31.63 -23.35 8.05
CA PRO A 120 -32.47 -22.24 8.45
C PRO A 120 -32.21 -20.99 7.59
N HIS A 121 -33.25 -20.25 7.25
CA HIS A 121 -33.23 -19.09 6.34
C HIS A 121 -32.01 -18.15 6.52
N GLN A 122 -31.71 -17.71 7.75
CA GLN A 122 -30.53 -16.86 8.03
C GLN A 122 -29.19 -17.54 7.69
N ALA A 123 -29.04 -18.84 7.98
CA ALA A 123 -27.85 -19.62 7.67
C ALA A 123 -27.74 -19.94 6.17
N ALA A 124 -28.86 -20.09 5.48
CA ALA A 124 -28.90 -20.23 4.02
C ALA A 124 -28.39 -18.94 3.34
N HIS A 125 -28.91 -17.77 3.74
CA HIS A 125 -28.43 -16.47 3.22
C HIS A 125 -26.94 -16.22 3.55
N PHE A 126 -26.50 -16.52 4.77
CA PHE A 126 -25.09 -16.39 5.16
C PHE A 126 -24.16 -17.28 4.32
N SER A 127 -24.49 -18.57 4.20
CA SER A 127 -23.66 -19.54 3.47
C SER A 127 -23.65 -19.26 1.95
N ALA A 128 -24.77 -18.85 1.37
CA ALA A 128 -24.85 -18.36 0.00
C ALA A 128 -23.98 -17.09 -0.20
N GLY A 129 -24.06 -16.13 0.72
CA GLY A 129 -23.24 -14.91 0.67
C GLY A 129 -21.73 -15.19 0.72
N VAL A 130 -21.28 -16.13 1.55
CA VAL A 130 -19.87 -16.58 1.56
C VAL A 130 -19.50 -17.27 0.25
N PHE A 131 -20.37 -18.14 -0.28
CA PHE A 131 -20.13 -18.88 -1.53
C PHE A 131 -20.02 -17.95 -2.75
N GLU A 132 -20.95 -17.00 -2.88
CA GLU A 132 -20.95 -15.97 -3.92
C GLU A 132 -19.69 -15.10 -3.83
N LEU A 133 -19.39 -14.54 -2.65
CA LEU A 133 -18.21 -13.70 -2.43
C LEU A 133 -16.89 -14.43 -2.80
N MET A 134 -16.71 -15.67 -2.33
CA MET A 134 -15.52 -16.46 -2.63
C MET A 134 -15.40 -16.77 -4.13
N ASN A 135 -16.50 -17.19 -4.78
CA ASN A 135 -16.50 -17.54 -6.20
C ASN A 135 -16.35 -16.32 -7.12
N SER A 136 -16.73 -15.12 -6.69
CA SER A 136 -16.41 -13.87 -7.38
C SER A 136 -14.94 -13.48 -7.22
N MET A 137 -14.38 -13.53 -6.00
CA MET A 137 -13.08 -12.90 -5.72
C MET A 137 -11.84 -13.79 -5.93
N TRP A 138 -11.96 -15.12 -5.99
CA TRP A 138 -10.79 -16.02 -5.96
C TRP A 138 -9.78 -15.78 -7.10
N TRP A 139 -10.23 -15.43 -8.30
CA TRP A 139 -9.34 -15.05 -9.41
C TRP A 139 -8.52 -13.79 -9.09
N GLY A 140 -9.16 -12.76 -8.56
CA GLY A 140 -8.50 -11.51 -8.17
C GLY A 140 -7.54 -11.68 -6.99
N LEU A 141 -7.87 -12.56 -6.04
CA LEU A 141 -6.95 -12.98 -4.97
C LEU A 141 -5.74 -13.74 -5.55
N ALA A 142 -5.96 -14.71 -6.44
CA ALA A 142 -4.88 -15.49 -7.06
C ALA A 142 -3.93 -14.59 -7.88
N LEU A 143 -4.48 -13.69 -8.70
CA LEU A 143 -3.71 -12.70 -9.45
C LEU A 143 -2.98 -11.72 -8.50
N GLY A 144 -3.63 -11.28 -7.42
CA GLY A 144 -3.00 -10.43 -6.38
C GLY A 144 -1.83 -11.12 -5.67
N ILE A 145 -1.97 -12.39 -5.29
CA ILE A 145 -0.90 -13.21 -4.68
C ILE A 145 0.27 -13.37 -5.67
N VAL A 146 -0.01 -13.64 -6.95
CA VAL A 146 1.03 -13.73 -8.00
C VAL A 146 1.71 -12.37 -8.20
N ALA A 147 0.95 -11.28 -8.26
CA ALA A 147 1.49 -9.92 -8.38
C ALA A 147 2.37 -9.53 -7.19
N VAL A 148 1.98 -9.88 -5.95
CA VAL A 148 2.81 -9.70 -4.75
C VAL A 148 4.07 -10.58 -4.80
N GLY A 149 3.99 -11.79 -5.34
CA GLY A 149 5.15 -12.66 -5.58
C GLY A 149 6.15 -12.07 -6.59
N VAL A 150 5.64 -11.47 -7.67
CA VAL A 150 6.45 -10.75 -8.68
C VAL A 150 7.04 -9.47 -8.08
N LEU A 151 6.25 -8.64 -7.38
CA LEU A 151 6.75 -7.49 -6.62
C LEU A 151 7.73 -7.89 -5.51
N GLY A 152 7.70 -9.15 -5.06
CA GLY A 152 8.68 -9.77 -4.16
C GLY A 152 10.06 -9.95 -4.81
N TRP A 153 10.13 -10.13 -6.12
CA TRP A 153 11.37 -10.20 -6.90
C TRP A 153 11.84 -8.84 -7.44
N VAL A 154 10.92 -7.92 -7.76
CA VAL A 154 11.23 -6.58 -8.28
C VAL A 154 12.04 -5.75 -7.25
N PRO A 155 13.22 -5.20 -7.62
CA PRO A 155 14.00 -4.29 -6.78
C PRO A 155 13.25 -2.98 -6.45
N ARG A 156 13.55 -2.35 -5.30
CA ARG A 156 12.88 -1.11 -4.86
C ARG A 156 13.14 0.05 -5.82
N GLU A 157 14.32 0.05 -6.42
CA GLU A 157 14.84 1.01 -7.39
C GLU A 157 13.98 0.98 -8.66
N TRP A 158 13.51 -0.20 -9.08
CA TRP A 158 12.63 -0.33 -10.25
C TRP A 158 11.23 0.23 -9.96
N VAL A 159 10.70 -0.02 -8.76
CA VAL A 159 9.42 0.56 -8.31
C VAL A 159 9.53 2.09 -8.29
N ALA A 160 10.56 2.64 -7.64
CA ALA A 160 10.81 4.08 -7.58
C ALA A 160 11.03 4.71 -8.97
N ALA A 161 11.64 3.99 -9.92
CA ALA A 161 11.89 4.52 -11.27
C ALA A 161 10.63 4.53 -12.14
N VAL A 162 9.77 3.51 -12.02
CA VAL A 162 8.45 3.45 -12.69
C VAL A 162 7.53 4.51 -12.10
N LEU A 163 7.29 4.48 -10.78
CA LEU A 163 6.41 5.42 -10.09
C LEU A 163 6.98 6.85 -10.02
N GLY A 164 8.26 7.06 -10.32
CA GLY A 164 8.93 8.36 -10.23
C GLY A 164 9.28 8.77 -8.80
N LYS A 165 10.02 9.88 -8.65
CA LYS A 165 10.48 10.38 -7.34
C LYS A 165 9.29 10.49 -6.37
N PRO A 166 9.33 9.84 -5.18
CA PRO A 166 8.17 9.76 -4.29
C PRO A 166 7.55 11.11 -3.96
N GLY A 167 6.23 11.15 -3.91
CA GLY A 167 5.50 12.38 -3.58
C GLY A 167 5.59 13.51 -4.59
N THR A 168 5.91 13.22 -5.86
CA THR A 168 5.78 14.18 -6.97
C THR A 168 4.39 14.08 -7.63
N PRO A 169 3.82 15.18 -8.17
CA PRO A 169 2.56 15.13 -8.91
C PRO A 169 2.58 14.16 -10.09
N GLN A 170 3.70 14.12 -10.83
CA GLN A 170 3.92 13.15 -11.89
C GLN A 170 3.88 11.71 -11.37
N GLY A 171 4.47 11.45 -10.20
CA GLY A 171 4.45 10.12 -9.60
C GLY A 171 3.10 9.70 -9.02
N ILE A 172 2.25 10.65 -8.64
CA ILE A 172 0.85 10.41 -8.25
C ILE A 172 0.01 10.07 -9.48
N ILE A 173 0.17 10.80 -10.59
CA ILE A 173 -0.52 10.50 -11.87
C ILE A 173 -0.09 9.13 -12.41
N ARG A 174 1.20 8.77 -12.32
CA ARG A 174 1.69 7.43 -12.68
C ARG A 174 1.14 6.34 -11.77
N ALA A 175 0.97 6.60 -10.47
CA ALA A 175 0.39 5.64 -9.53
C ALA A 175 -1.11 5.43 -9.81
N MET A 176 -1.88 6.50 -10.04
CA MET A 176 -3.27 6.43 -10.49
C MET A 176 -3.40 5.63 -11.80
N ALA A 177 -2.59 5.93 -12.81
CA ALA A 177 -2.60 5.23 -14.09
C ALA A 177 -2.17 3.76 -13.97
N ALA A 178 -1.23 3.43 -13.08
CA ALA A 178 -0.82 2.06 -12.80
C ALA A 178 -1.90 1.26 -12.05
N GLY A 179 -2.67 1.91 -11.17
CA GLY A 179 -3.83 1.29 -10.51
C GLY A 179 -4.94 1.00 -11.51
N LEU A 180 -5.34 2.02 -12.29
CA LEU A 180 -6.33 1.90 -13.35
C LEU A 180 -5.96 0.80 -14.37
N LEU A 181 -4.68 0.65 -14.75
CA LEU A 181 -4.23 -0.39 -15.69
C LEU A 181 -4.06 -1.79 -15.07
N LEU A 182 -4.22 -1.97 -13.75
CA LEU A 182 -4.13 -3.28 -13.11
C LEU A 182 -5.51 -3.89 -12.85
N ASP A 183 -5.89 -4.80 -13.73
CA ASP A 183 -7.11 -5.60 -13.64
C ASP A 183 -7.07 -6.56 -12.43
N LEU A 184 -7.51 -6.06 -11.28
CA LEU A 184 -7.59 -6.75 -9.99
C LEU A 184 -8.83 -6.27 -9.21
N CYS A 185 -9.54 -7.19 -8.54
CA CYS A 185 -10.61 -6.85 -7.58
C CYS A 185 -10.09 -6.01 -6.39
N ASN A 186 -10.98 -5.44 -5.56
CA ASN A 186 -10.58 -4.58 -4.43
C ASN A 186 -9.52 -5.24 -3.52
N HIS A 187 -9.74 -6.51 -3.16
CA HIS A 187 -8.79 -7.31 -2.38
C HIS A 187 -7.45 -7.59 -3.11
N GLY A 188 -7.50 -7.74 -4.44
CA GLY A 188 -6.33 -7.98 -5.29
C GLY A 188 -5.46 -6.74 -5.44
N ILE A 189 -6.07 -5.56 -5.62
CA ILE A 189 -5.33 -4.30 -5.66
C ILE A 189 -4.79 -3.91 -4.28
N LEU A 190 -5.54 -4.17 -3.20
CA LEU A 190 -5.11 -3.95 -1.81
C LEU A 190 -3.79 -4.67 -1.50
N LEU A 191 -3.68 -5.95 -1.91
CA LEU A 191 -2.46 -6.75 -1.86
C LEU A 191 -1.26 -6.06 -2.54
N VAL A 192 -1.46 -5.56 -3.77
CA VAL A 192 -0.40 -4.91 -4.55
C VAL A 192 -0.04 -3.54 -3.95
N ALA A 193 -1.02 -2.76 -3.50
CA ALA A 193 -0.85 -1.43 -2.93
C ALA A 193 0.01 -1.44 -1.67
N MET A 194 -0.30 -2.35 -0.72
CA MET A 194 0.51 -2.48 0.50
C MET A 194 1.95 -2.91 0.17
N LYS A 195 2.14 -3.76 -0.85
CA LYS A 195 3.48 -4.12 -1.33
C LYS A 195 4.20 -2.97 -2.04
N LEU A 196 3.49 -2.10 -2.74
CA LEU A 196 4.01 -0.89 -3.38
C LEU A 196 4.50 0.12 -2.31
N TYR A 197 3.76 0.24 -1.20
CA TYR A 197 4.18 1.01 -0.03
C TYR A 197 5.43 0.41 0.65
N GLU A 198 5.46 -0.91 0.90
CA GLU A 198 6.69 -1.58 1.41
C GLU A 198 7.91 -1.44 0.49
N ARG A 199 7.69 -1.20 -0.81
CA ARG A 199 8.74 -0.95 -1.81
C ARG A 199 9.17 0.52 -1.92
N GLY A 200 8.48 1.45 -1.26
CA GLY A 200 8.92 2.85 -1.12
C GLY A 200 8.04 3.91 -1.80
N ALA A 201 6.87 3.55 -2.35
CA ALA A 201 5.92 4.54 -2.86
C ALA A 201 5.42 5.48 -1.73
N SER A 202 5.15 6.75 -2.04
CA SER A 202 4.63 7.68 -1.02
C SER A 202 3.21 7.30 -0.59
N LEU A 203 2.75 7.81 0.56
CA LEU A 203 1.37 7.60 1.01
C LEU A 203 0.37 8.16 -0.01
N GLY A 204 0.65 9.34 -0.58
CA GLY A 204 -0.19 9.95 -1.63
C GLY A 204 -0.23 9.13 -2.91
N GLN A 205 0.90 8.53 -3.33
CA GLN A 205 0.93 7.60 -4.47
C GLN A 205 0.16 6.31 -4.17
N THR A 206 0.28 5.76 -2.96
CA THR A 206 -0.37 4.50 -2.57
C THR A 206 -1.89 4.66 -2.51
N LEU A 207 -2.39 5.77 -1.95
CA LEU A 207 -3.83 6.05 -1.92
C LEU A 207 -4.37 6.42 -3.32
N ALA A 208 -3.62 7.15 -4.14
CA ALA A 208 -4.02 7.40 -5.54
C ALA A 208 -4.06 6.12 -6.40
N PHE A 209 -3.19 5.15 -6.12
CA PHE A 209 -3.23 3.82 -6.72
C PHE A 209 -4.47 3.04 -6.26
N LEU A 210 -4.74 2.99 -4.95
CA LEU A 210 -5.92 2.33 -4.37
C LEU A 210 -7.23 2.89 -4.92
N ILE A 211 -7.47 4.20 -4.84
CA ILE A 211 -8.75 4.84 -5.21
C ILE A 211 -9.08 4.67 -6.71
N ALA A 212 -8.07 4.63 -7.57
CA ALA A 212 -8.24 4.59 -9.03
C ALA A 212 -8.62 3.22 -9.60
N SER A 213 -8.38 2.15 -8.84
CA SER A 213 -8.36 0.78 -9.34
C SER A 213 -9.69 -0.01 -9.30
N PRO A 214 -10.61 0.13 -8.32
CA PRO A 214 -11.68 -0.85 -8.09
C PRO A 214 -12.78 -0.86 -9.17
N TRP A 215 -12.61 -0.07 -10.23
CA TRP A 215 -13.59 0.23 -11.28
C TRP A 215 -13.10 -0.07 -12.69
N ASN A 216 -11.80 -0.39 -12.87
CA ASN A 216 -11.19 -0.63 -14.18
C ASN A 216 -10.58 -2.03 -14.32
N SER A 217 -11.12 -3.03 -13.60
CA SER A 217 -11.06 -4.41 -14.08
C SER A 217 -11.79 -4.51 -15.42
N LEU A 218 -11.24 -5.23 -16.41
CA LEU A 218 -11.91 -5.40 -17.69
C LEU A 218 -13.24 -6.14 -17.52
N SER A 219 -13.33 -7.08 -16.57
CA SER A 219 -14.58 -7.77 -16.23
C SER A 219 -15.63 -6.80 -15.67
N LEU A 220 -15.26 -5.97 -14.69
CA LEU A 220 -16.17 -4.98 -14.10
C LEU A 220 -16.57 -3.91 -15.11
N THR A 221 -15.62 -3.40 -15.90
CA THR A 221 -15.89 -2.42 -16.95
C THR A 221 -16.83 -2.99 -18.01
N LEU A 222 -16.68 -4.25 -18.44
CA LEU A 222 -17.61 -4.87 -19.38
C LEU A 222 -19.01 -5.05 -18.78
N ILE A 223 -19.11 -5.40 -17.50
CA ILE A 223 -20.39 -5.51 -16.77
C ILE A 223 -21.08 -4.13 -16.68
N LEU A 224 -20.36 -3.08 -16.27
CA LEU A 224 -20.90 -1.71 -16.25
C LEU A 224 -21.26 -1.21 -17.66
N VAL A 225 -20.44 -1.47 -18.67
CA VAL A 225 -20.75 -1.11 -20.07
C VAL A 225 -22.04 -1.78 -20.55
N ALA A 226 -22.32 -3.02 -20.12
CA ALA A 226 -23.56 -3.72 -20.43
C ALA A 226 -24.77 -3.22 -19.62
N LEU A 227 -24.58 -2.83 -18.35
CA LEU A 227 -25.66 -2.45 -17.43
C LEU A 227 -26.02 -0.95 -17.50
N ILE A 228 -25.04 -0.05 -17.43
CA ILE A 228 -25.22 1.42 -17.42
C ILE A 228 -24.77 2.09 -18.72
N GLY A 229 -24.17 1.35 -19.64
CA GLY A 229 -23.69 1.87 -20.91
C GLY A 229 -22.29 2.48 -20.86
N LEU A 230 -21.64 2.50 -22.02
CA LEU A 230 -20.26 2.96 -22.18
C LEU A 230 -20.02 4.41 -21.74
N LYS A 231 -20.99 5.31 -21.95
CA LYS A 231 -20.86 6.74 -21.61
C LYS A 231 -20.71 6.96 -20.10
N TRP A 232 -21.63 6.40 -19.30
CA TRP A 232 -21.57 6.51 -17.84
C TRP A 232 -20.36 5.78 -17.26
N THR A 233 -20.03 4.59 -17.79
CA THR A 233 -18.87 3.81 -17.32
C THR A 233 -17.55 4.57 -17.49
N LEU A 234 -17.29 5.14 -18.68
CA LEU A 234 -16.09 5.94 -18.93
C LEU A 234 -16.06 7.23 -18.10
N LEU A 235 -17.22 7.84 -17.85
CA LEU A 235 -17.33 9.03 -17.00
C LEU A 235 -17.00 8.69 -15.54
N PHE A 236 -17.47 7.56 -15.01
CA PHE A 236 -17.16 7.10 -13.66
C PHE A 236 -15.66 6.80 -13.50
N ILE A 237 -15.03 6.12 -14.47
CA ILE A 237 -13.58 5.83 -14.49
C ILE A 237 -12.76 7.12 -14.54
N LEU A 238 -13.17 8.11 -15.34
CA LEU A 238 -12.51 9.41 -15.40
C LEU A 238 -12.61 10.18 -14.06
N LEU A 239 -13.80 10.20 -13.46
CA LEU A 239 -14.05 10.92 -12.21
C LEU A 239 -13.37 10.28 -11.00
N SER A 240 -13.34 8.94 -10.90
CA SER A 240 -12.59 8.24 -9.85
C SER A 240 -11.08 8.47 -9.99
N GLY A 241 -10.54 8.47 -11.21
CA GLY A 241 -9.15 8.85 -11.50
C GLY A 241 -8.82 10.31 -11.09
N ILE A 242 -9.77 11.24 -11.26
CA ILE A 242 -9.62 12.64 -10.81
C ILE A 242 -9.61 12.70 -9.27
N ILE A 243 -10.55 12.04 -8.58
CA ILE A 243 -10.59 11.96 -7.10
C ILE A 243 -9.30 11.32 -6.56
N ALA A 244 -8.78 10.28 -7.22
CA ALA A 244 -7.53 9.62 -6.86
C ALA A 244 -6.32 10.57 -6.93
N VAL A 245 -6.18 11.34 -8.01
CA VAL A 245 -5.09 12.33 -8.16
C VAL A 245 -5.23 13.47 -7.15
N ILE A 246 -6.43 14.03 -6.97
CA ILE A 246 -6.66 15.11 -5.99
C ILE A 246 -6.36 14.63 -4.57
N THR A 247 -6.87 13.46 -4.18
CA THR A 247 -6.62 12.86 -2.87
C THR A 247 -5.13 12.60 -2.64
N GLY A 248 -4.44 11.99 -3.63
CA GLY A 248 -3.00 11.75 -3.55
C GLY A 248 -2.17 13.02 -3.38
N LEU A 249 -2.54 14.11 -4.08
CA LEU A 249 -1.89 15.41 -3.96
C LEU A 249 -2.11 16.07 -2.59
N ILE A 250 -3.34 16.01 -2.07
CA ILE A 250 -3.68 16.54 -0.73
C ILE A 250 -2.94 15.75 0.36
N VAL A 251 -2.97 14.42 0.30
CA VAL A 251 -2.25 13.53 1.23
C VAL A 251 -0.76 13.86 1.24
N GLU A 252 -0.15 14.01 0.06
CA GLU A 252 1.26 14.35 -0.06
C GLU A 252 1.58 15.75 0.49
N ALA A 253 0.69 16.74 0.28
CA ALA A 253 0.83 18.05 0.92
C ALA A 253 0.76 17.95 2.46
N LEU A 254 -0.13 17.13 3.01
CA LEU A 254 -0.22 16.87 4.46
C LEU A 254 1.01 16.12 5.02
N VAL A 255 1.61 15.22 4.24
CA VAL A 255 2.89 14.55 4.56
C VAL A 255 4.06 15.54 4.56
N ARG A 256 4.11 16.46 3.59
CA ARG A 256 5.11 17.55 3.55
C ARG A 256 4.96 18.52 4.71
N LEU A 257 3.73 18.82 5.13
CA LEU A 257 3.39 19.63 6.30
C LEU A 257 3.58 18.90 7.65
N GLY A 258 4.05 17.63 7.65
CA GLY A 258 4.28 16.85 8.87
C GLY A 258 3.00 16.42 9.61
N LYS A 259 1.81 16.61 9.03
CA LYS A 259 0.53 16.17 9.62
C LYS A 259 0.31 14.66 9.47
N LEU A 260 0.93 14.04 8.48
CA LEU A 260 0.89 12.61 8.17
C LEU A 260 2.30 12.00 8.14
N PRO A 261 2.46 10.70 8.45
CA PRO A 261 3.77 10.05 8.43
C PRO A 261 4.32 9.92 7.00
N LYS A 262 5.62 10.15 6.85
CA LYS A 262 6.38 9.77 5.65
C LYS A 262 6.59 8.26 5.63
N ASN A 263 6.63 7.66 4.44
CA ASN A 263 6.98 6.24 4.30
C ASN A 263 8.47 6.02 4.67
N PRO A 264 8.81 5.17 5.66
CA PRO A 264 10.20 4.89 6.02
C PRO A 264 10.95 4.02 4.99
N ASN A 265 10.25 3.43 4.01
CA ASN A 265 10.83 2.55 3.00
C ASN A 265 11.24 3.25 1.69
N HIS A 266 11.24 4.59 1.64
CA HIS A 266 11.64 5.32 0.43
C HIS A 266 13.09 5.00 0.05
N VAL A 267 13.36 4.99 -1.26
CA VAL A 267 14.69 4.77 -1.83
C VAL A 267 14.97 5.90 -2.81
N ASP A 268 16.00 6.69 -2.52
CA ASP A 268 16.46 7.75 -3.40
C ASP A 268 17.23 7.15 -4.58
N LEU A 269 16.79 7.51 -5.79
CA LEU A 269 17.43 7.06 -7.03
C LEU A 269 18.64 7.93 -7.36
N PRO A 270 19.78 7.34 -7.77
CA PRO A 270 20.88 8.10 -8.36
C PRO A 270 20.41 8.70 -9.71
N ASP A 271 20.78 9.96 -9.99
CA ASP A 271 20.18 10.75 -11.07
C ASP A 271 20.45 10.26 -12.51
N ASN A 272 21.17 9.14 -12.70
CA ASN A 272 21.39 8.47 -14.00
C ASN A 272 20.94 6.99 -13.98
N PHE A 273 19.85 6.67 -13.26
CA PHE A 273 19.31 5.31 -13.18
C PHE A 273 18.61 4.87 -14.48
N GLN A 274 19.19 3.91 -15.21
CA GLN A 274 18.70 3.46 -16.52
C GLN A 274 17.85 2.19 -16.42
N LEU A 275 16.62 2.31 -15.89
CA LEU A 275 15.64 1.24 -15.66
C LEU A 275 15.65 0.12 -16.72
N TRP A 276 15.39 0.46 -17.99
CA TRP A 276 15.30 -0.51 -19.09
C TRP A 276 16.60 -1.30 -19.33
N LYS A 277 17.76 -0.71 -19.05
CA LYS A 277 19.07 -1.34 -19.21
C LYS A 277 19.35 -2.35 -18.10
N GLU A 278 18.89 -2.06 -16.89
CA GLU A 278 18.94 -3.02 -15.77
C GLU A 278 17.96 -4.17 -15.93
N ILE A 279 16.68 -3.89 -16.23
CA ILE A 279 15.66 -4.92 -16.49
C ILE A 279 16.19 -5.90 -17.54
N ARG A 280 16.70 -5.39 -18.67
CA ARG A 280 17.22 -6.23 -19.75
C ARG A 280 18.48 -7.02 -19.38
N LYS A 281 19.28 -6.55 -18.42
CA LYS A 281 20.43 -7.29 -17.87
C LYS A 281 19.95 -8.42 -16.94
N THR A 282 19.07 -8.10 -16.00
CA THR A 282 18.56 -9.05 -14.99
C THR A 282 17.70 -10.15 -15.62
N VAL A 283 16.76 -9.80 -16.52
CA VAL A 283 15.92 -10.78 -17.24
C VAL A 283 16.76 -11.72 -18.10
N ARG A 284 17.84 -11.23 -18.74
CA ARG A 284 18.71 -12.06 -19.59
C ARG A 284 19.62 -13.02 -18.80
N ILE A 285 19.80 -12.80 -17.50
CA ILE A 285 20.54 -13.68 -16.59
C ILE A 285 19.59 -14.65 -15.87
N SER A 286 18.34 -14.25 -15.64
CA SER A 286 17.31 -15.07 -15.00
C SER A 286 16.79 -16.19 -15.91
N LYS A 287 17.40 -17.38 -15.84
CA LYS A 287 16.76 -18.60 -16.34
C LYS A 287 15.56 -18.92 -15.42
N MET A 288 14.35 -18.88 -15.96
CA MET A 288 13.17 -19.41 -15.26
C MET A 288 13.38 -20.89 -14.94
N ASN A 289 13.56 -21.18 -13.65
CA ASN A 289 13.64 -22.52 -13.09
C ASN A 289 12.38 -22.74 -12.24
N HIS A 290 11.86 -23.96 -12.16
CA HIS A 290 10.74 -24.29 -11.28
C HIS A 290 11.01 -23.92 -9.81
N THR A 291 12.28 -23.95 -9.39
CA THR A 291 12.70 -23.47 -8.05
C THR A 291 12.58 -21.95 -7.86
N LEU A 292 12.64 -21.15 -8.94
CA LEU A 292 12.37 -19.71 -8.89
C LEU A 292 10.85 -19.47 -8.84
N ALA A 293 10.07 -20.16 -9.68
CA ALA A 293 8.61 -20.06 -9.69
C ALA A 293 8.01 -20.47 -8.32
N ALA A 294 8.48 -21.58 -7.73
CA ALA A 294 8.08 -22.01 -6.39
C ALA A 294 8.43 -20.97 -5.32
N LYS A 295 9.62 -20.34 -5.39
CA LYS A 295 10.00 -19.24 -4.49
C LYS A 295 9.15 -18.00 -4.67
N MET A 296 8.76 -17.64 -5.89
CA MET A 296 7.87 -16.51 -6.18
C MET A 296 6.47 -16.78 -5.63
N LEU A 297 5.93 -17.99 -5.81
CA LEU A 297 4.64 -18.38 -5.24
C LEU A 297 4.66 -18.40 -3.70
N SER A 298 5.71 -18.96 -3.09
CA SER A 298 5.85 -18.94 -1.62
C SER A 298 6.02 -17.53 -1.08
N ALA A 299 6.79 -16.66 -1.76
CA ALA A 299 6.97 -15.26 -1.35
C ALA A 299 5.68 -14.43 -1.52
N GLY A 300 4.92 -14.69 -2.59
CA GLY A 300 3.58 -14.16 -2.79
C GLY A 300 2.65 -14.55 -1.64
N LEU A 301 2.45 -15.85 -1.44
CA LEU A 301 1.55 -16.37 -0.40
C LEU A 301 1.95 -15.90 1.01
N SER A 302 3.24 -15.99 1.38
CA SER A 302 3.75 -15.49 2.66
C SER A 302 3.52 -13.99 2.83
N GLY A 303 3.79 -13.18 1.80
CA GLY A 303 3.54 -11.74 1.82
C GLY A 303 2.05 -11.38 1.88
N SER A 304 1.18 -12.21 1.30
CA SER A 304 -0.26 -12.02 1.28
C SER A 304 -0.97 -12.42 2.57
N THR A 305 -0.38 -13.28 3.43
CA THR A 305 -1.02 -13.80 4.67
C THR A 305 -1.69 -12.73 5.53
N MET A 306 -0.99 -11.60 5.72
CA MET A 306 -1.43 -10.47 6.55
C MET A 306 -2.66 -9.75 5.99
N ILE A 307 -2.83 -9.72 4.66
CA ILE A 307 -4.00 -9.14 3.99
C ILE A 307 -5.12 -10.18 3.86
N LEU A 308 -4.77 -11.45 3.53
CA LEU A 308 -5.71 -12.58 3.50
C LEU A 308 -6.48 -12.75 4.82
N ARG A 309 -5.82 -12.49 5.96
CA ARG A 309 -6.48 -12.39 7.28
C ARG A 309 -7.68 -11.45 7.28
N TRP A 310 -7.52 -10.26 6.73
CA TRP A 310 -8.57 -9.25 6.69
C TRP A 310 -9.61 -9.58 5.62
N ILE A 311 -9.22 -10.15 4.48
CA ILE A 311 -10.15 -10.59 3.43
C ILE A 311 -11.07 -11.73 3.93
N PHE A 312 -10.53 -12.74 4.63
CA PHE A 312 -11.35 -13.82 5.18
C PHE A 312 -12.24 -13.36 6.34
N PHE A 313 -11.71 -12.53 7.26
CA PHE A 313 -12.52 -11.89 8.29
C PHE A 313 -13.66 -11.05 7.66
N GLY A 314 -13.35 -10.31 6.60
CA GLY A 314 -14.32 -9.47 5.91
C GLY A 314 -15.36 -10.24 5.13
N THR A 315 -14.98 -11.34 4.48
CA THR A 315 -15.94 -12.26 3.84
C THR A 315 -16.98 -12.76 4.85
N VAL A 316 -16.58 -13.05 6.09
CA VAL A 316 -17.51 -13.41 7.18
C VAL A 316 -18.38 -12.22 7.59
N LEU A 317 -17.80 -11.02 7.75
CA LEU A 317 -18.54 -9.84 8.19
C LEU A 317 -19.56 -9.35 7.14
N ALA A 318 -19.15 -9.20 5.87
CA ALA A 318 -20.02 -8.82 4.76
C ALA A 318 -21.13 -9.87 4.49
N ALA A 319 -20.83 -11.17 4.59
CA ALA A 319 -21.85 -12.21 4.47
C ALA A 319 -22.83 -12.20 5.66
N ALA A 320 -22.38 -11.91 6.88
CA ALA A 320 -23.25 -11.75 8.03
C ALA A 320 -24.16 -10.52 7.87
N ILE A 321 -23.61 -9.37 7.43
CA ILE A 321 -24.37 -8.15 7.16
C ILE A 321 -25.47 -8.43 6.10
N ARG A 322 -25.12 -9.06 4.96
CA ARG A 322 -26.10 -9.47 3.93
C ARG A 322 -27.16 -10.46 4.44
N ALA A 323 -26.85 -11.30 5.42
CA ALA A 323 -27.81 -12.22 6.03
C ALA A 323 -28.78 -11.57 7.05
N PHE A 324 -28.50 -10.35 7.51
CA PHE A 324 -29.30 -9.63 8.50
C PHE A 324 -29.88 -8.28 8.02
N VAL A 325 -29.40 -7.71 6.91
CA VAL A 325 -29.90 -6.46 6.33
C VAL A 325 -30.78 -6.76 5.10
N PRO A 326 -32.11 -6.50 5.16
CA PRO A 326 -33.02 -6.79 4.04
C PRO A 326 -32.79 -5.84 2.86
N HIS A 327 -32.90 -6.38 1.64
CA HIS A 327 -32.65 -5.65 0.41
C HIS A 327 -33.80 -4.73 -0.04
N ASP A 328 -34.98 -4.86 0.57
CA ASP A 328 -36.21 -4.16 0.16
C ASP A 328 -36.17 -2.64 0.45
N LEU A 329 -35.20 -2.17 1.24
CA LEU A 329 -35.01 -0.77 1.60
C LEU A 329 -34.51 0.12 0.44
N PHE A 330 -33.96 -0.46 -0.64
CA PHE A 330 -33.17 0.28 -1.63
C PHE A 330 -33.96 1.01 -2.72
N ALA A 331 -35.27 0.76 -2.87
CA ALA A 331 -36.07 1.40 -3.91
C ALA A 331 -36.47 2.86 -3.58
N ASP A 332 -37.13 3.07 -2.43
CA ASP A 332 -37.82 4.34 -2.15
C ASP A 332 -36.91 5.45 -1.58
N TRP A 333 -35.78 5.08 -0.97
CA TRP A 333 -34.94 6.00 -0.19
C TRP A 333 -33.74 6.58 -0.98
N PHE A 334 -33.47 6.06 -2.18
CA PHE A 334 -32.19 6.24 -2.89
C PHE A 334 -32.33 7.00 -4.22
N GLY A 335 -33.34 7.86 -4.36
CA GLY A 335 -33.51 8.75 -5.52
C GLY A 335 -32.49 9.89 -5.61
N PRO A 336 -32.45 10.66 -6.71
CA PRO A 336 -31.36 11.60 -7.07
C PRO A 336 -31.26 12.89 -6.22
N THR A 337 -31.76 12.90 -4.99
CA THR A 337 -31.71 14.05 -4.08
C THR A 337 -30.42 14.06 -3.25
N TRP A 338 -30.06 15.22 -2.67
CA TRP A 338 -28.96 15.33 -1.69
C TRP A 338 -29.10 14.35 -0.51
N VAL A 339 -30.33 14.12 -0.04
CA VAL A 339 -30.62 13.17 1.05
C VAL A 339 -30.41 11.73 0.56
N GLY A 340 -30.85 11.42 -0.67
CA GLY A 340 -30.60 10.15 -1.33
C GLY A 340 -29.11 9.84 -1.51
N VAL A 341 -28.29 10.82 -1.93
CA VAL A 341 -26.82 10.67 -1.99
C VAL A 341 -26.23 10.32 -0.61
N LEU A 342 -26.67 11.00 0.45
CA LEU A 342 -26.18 10.74 1.81
C LEU A 342 -26.61 9.37 2.34
N LEU A 343 -27.86 8.96 2.08
CA LEU A 343 -28.37 7.62 2.40
C LEU A 343 -27.64 6.54 1.59
N THR A 344 -27.34 6.79 0.31
CA THR A 344 -26.54 5.91 -0.55
C THR A 344 -25.14 5.68 0.03
N LEU A 345 -24.49 6.75 0.47
CA LEU A 345 -23.16 6.70 1.09
C LEU A 345 -23.20 5.95 2.43
N LEU A 346 -24.20 6.19 3.27
CA LEU A 346 -24.42 5.48 4.52
C LEU A 346 -24.66 3.97 4.28
N ALA A 347 -25.50 3.63 3.29
CA ALA A 347 -25.78 2.24 2.94
C ALA A 347 -24.54 1.53 2.39
N ALA A 348 -23.79 2.13 1.48
CA ALA A 348 -22.53 1.57 0.98
C ALA A 348 -21.53 1.29 2.11
N THR A 349 -21.44 2.21 3.08
CA THR A 349 -20.60 2.08 4.29
C THR A 349 -21.06 0.96 5.23
N ILE A 350 -22.37 0.65 5.27
CA ILE A 350 -22.93 -0.35 6.19
C ILE A 350 -22.97 -1.75 5.57
N ILE A 351 -23.38 -1.88 4.30
CA ILE A 351 -23.59 -3.18 3.65
C ILE A 351 -22.24 -3.82 3.27
N GLU A 352 -21.24 -2.98 2.97
CA GLU A 352 -19.90 -3.31 2.46
C GLU A 352 -19.90 -4.44 1.42
N VAL A 353 -20.22 -4.07 0.19
CA VAL A 353 -20.21 -5.01 -0.94
C VAL A 353 -19.02 -4.74 -1.83
N CYS A 354 -18.24 -5.79 -2.12
CA CYS A 354 -17.15 -5.76 -3.09
C CYS A 354 -17.62 -5.18 -4.44
N SER A 355 -16.69 -4.66 -5.24
CA SER A 355 -17.00 -3.99 -6.52
C SER A 355 -17.88 -4.84 -7.45
N GLU A 356 -17.64 -6.15 -7.46
CA GLU A 356 -18.39 -7.16 -8.21
C GLU A 356 -19.88 -7.20 -7.82
N GLY A 357 -20.19 -7.21 -6.52
CA GLY A 357 -21.56 -7.30 -6.00
C GLY A 357 -22.26 -5.95 -5.84
N SER A 358 -21.52 -4.85 -5.79
CA SER A 358 -22.07 -3.48 -5.77
C SER A 358 -22.42 -2.97 -7.17
N SER A 359 -21.77 -3.51 -8.21
CA SER A 359 -22.01 -3.15 -9.62
C SER A 359 -23.48 -3.26 -10.06
N PRO A 360 -24.24 -4.36 -9.77
CA PRO A 360 -25.67 -4.44 -10.12
C PRO A 360 -26.54 -3.43 -9.35
N ILE A 361 -26.24 -3.19 -8.06
CA ILE A 361 -26.99 -2.24 -7.23
C ILE A 361 -26.80 -0.81 -7.74
N ALA A 362 -25.56 -0.43 -8.04
CA ALA A 362 -25.25 0.87 -8.64
C ALA A 362 -25.84 1.03 -10.05
N ALA A 363 -25.95 -0.06 -10.81
CA ALA A 363 -26.62 -0.04 -12.11
C ALA A 363 -28.13 0.20 -12.00
N ASP A 364 -28.80 -0.43 -11.03
CA ASP A 364 -30.22 -0.15 -10.77
C ASP A 364 -30.45 1.28 -10.24
N LEU A 365 -29.53 1.83 -9.45
CA LEU A 365 -29.54 3.26 -9.07
C LEU A 365 -29.40 4.18 -10.29
N VAL A 366 -28.50 3.86 -11.24
CA VAL A 366 -28.33 4.64 -12.47
C VAL A 366 -29.54 4.54 -13.40
N THR A 367 -30.09 3.32 -13.59
CA THR A 367 -31.05 3.04 -14.68
C THR A 367 -32.51 2.99 -14.26
N ARG A 368 -32.83 2.57 -13.03
CA ARG A 368 -34.21 2.50 -12.52
C ARG A 368 -34.57 3.70 -11.65
N ALA A 369 -33.66 4.14 -10.79
CA ALA A 369 -33.87 5.32 -9.95
C ALA A 369 -33.46 6.66 -10.63
N ASN A 370 -32.93 6.60 -11.86
CA ASN A 370 -32.38 7.73 -12.61
C ASN A 370 -31.42 8.61 -11.78
N ALA A 371 -30.57 7.95 -10.99
CA ALA A 371 -29.67 8.57 -10.03
C ALA A 371 -28.21 8.14 -10.29
N PRO A 372 -27.60 8.57 -11.41
CA PRO A 372 -26.23 8.18 -11.78
C PRO A 372 -25.19 8.62 -10.75
N GLY A 373 -25.43 9.75 -10.08
CA GLY A 373 -24.61 10.20 -8.95
C GLY A 373 -24.73 9.30 -7.73
N ASN A 374 -25.90 8.74 -7.46
CA ASN A 374 -26.07 7.76 -6.38
C ASN A 374 -25.36 6.44 -6.74
N GLY A 375 -25.48 5.97 -7.99
CA GLY A 375 -24.68 4.83 -8.48
C GLY A 375 -23.18 5.06 -8.26
N PHE A 376 -22.64 6.20 -8.70
CA PHE A 376 -21.24 6.58 -8.45
C PHE A 376 -20.90 6.65 -6.95
N ALA A 377 -21.77 7.23 -6.12
CA ALA A 377 -21.57 7.33 -4.68
C ALA A 377 -21.53 5.97 -4.00
N PHE A 378 -22.43 5.05 -4.38
CA PHE A 378 -22.49 3.70 -3.82
C PHE A 378 -21.19 2.93 -4.06
N LEU A 379 -20.70 2.99 -5.31
CA LEU A 379 -19.45 2.37 -5.72
C LEU A 379 -18.25 2.98 -4.96
N MET A 380 -18.03 4.30 -5.08
CA MET A 380 -16.86 4.95 -4.47
C MET A 380 -16.85 4.85 -2.94
N ALA A 381 -18.00 4.97 -2.28
CA ALA A 381 -18.08 4.93 -0.82
C ALA A 381 -17.78 3.54 -0.27
N GLY A 382 -18.23 2.47 -0.93
CA GLY A 382 -17.93 1.09 -0.54
C GLY A 382 -16.42 0.86 -0.45
N ALA A 383 -15.68 1.11 -1.54
CA ALA A 383 -14.22 0.98 -1.54
C ALA A 383 -13.54 1.93 -0.53
N ALA A 384 -13.98 3.19 -0.42
CA ALA A 384 -13.37 4.16 0.49
C ALA A 384 -13.59 3.89 2.00
N THR A 385 -14.54 3.02 2.35
CA THR A 385 -14.91 2.71 3.76
C THR A 385 -14.71 1.25 4.15
N ASP A 386 -14.35 0.40 3.19
CA ASP A 386 -13.98 -1.02 3.34
C ASP A 386 -13.08 -1.24 4.59
N TYR A 387 -13.55 -1.98 5.60
CA TYR A 387 -12.77 -2.19 6.82
C TYR A 387 -11.55 -3.09 6.58
N THR A 388 -11.51 -3.88 5.50
CA THR A 388 -10.32 -4.65 5.11
C THR A 388 -9.24 -3.71 4.57
N GLU A 389 -9.60 -2.73 3.73
CA GLU A 389 -8.67 -1.70 3.25
C GLU A 389 -8.20 -0.82 4.40
N ILE A 390 -9.12 -0.29 5.21
CA ILE A 390 -8.81 0.51 6.40
C ILE A 390 -7.84 -0.23 7.32
N MET A 391 -8.10 -1.51 7.65
CA MET A 391 -7.26 -2.24 8.61
C MET A 391 -5.91 -2.67 8.01
N ALA A 392 -5.87 -3.14 6.76
CA ALA A 392 -4.61 -3.48 6.09
C ALA A 392 -3.71 -2.25 5.89
N LEU A 393 -4.30 -1.10 5.52
CA LEU A 393 -3.61 0.19 5.44
C LEU A 393 -3.11 0.65 6.82
N ARG A 394 -3.90 0.47 7.88
CA ARG A 394 -3.52 0.78 9.27
C ARG A 394 -2.35 -0.07 9.75
N GLU A 395 -2.34 -1.38 9.49
CA GLU A 395 -1.24 -2.25 9.90
C GLU A 395 0.04 -1.99 9.07
N THR A 396 -0.09 -1.74 7.77
CA THR A 396 1.05 -1.47 6.87
C THR A 396 1.70 -0.10 7.16
N THR A 397 0.89 0.96 7.33
CA THR A 397 1.39 2.32 7.64
C THR A 397 1.70 2.52 9.13
N ARG A 398 1.20 1.61 10.00
CA ARG A 398 1.21 1.70 11.47
C ARG A 398 0.60 2.99 12.04
N SER A 399 -0.31 3.65 11.30
CA SER A 399 -0.83 4.96 11.68
C SER A 399 -2.31 5.15 11.30
N TRP A 400 -3.18 5.18 12.32
CA TRP A 400 -4.59 5.54 12.17
C TRP A 400 -4.82 6.87 11.42
N LYS A 401 -3.89 7.83 11.52
CA LYS A 401 -3.95 9.11 10.77
C LYS A 401 -3.73 8.92 9.26
N ALA A 402 -2.84 8.00 8.88
CA ALA A 402 -2.61 7.64 7.48
C ALA A 402 -3.74 6.75 6.91
N THR A 403 -4.52 6.12 7.78
CA THR A 403 -5.71 5.34 7.41
C THR A 403 -6.95 6.23 7.20
N PHE A 404 -7.45 6.87 8.26
CA PHE A 404 -8.73 7.59 8.19
C PHE A 404 -8.72 8.79 7.24
N ILE A 405 -7.54 9.27 6.82
CA ILE A 405 -7.43 10.30 5.78
C ILE A 405 -8.00 9.84 4.43
N LEU A 406 -8.08 8.53 4.16
CA LEU A 406 -8.73 7.98 2.96
C LEU A 406 -10.22 8.39 2.91
N PRO A 407 -11.13 7.86 3.76
CA PRO A 407 -12.54 8.25 3.74
C PRO A 407 -12.77 9.74 4.04
N ILE A 408 -11.95 10.37 4.91
CA ILE A 408 -12.10 11.80 5.24
C ILE A 408 -11.87 12.70 4.01
N LEU A 409 -11.02 12.30 3.06
CA LEU A 409 -10.81 13.07 1.83
C LEU A 409 -11.68 12.60 0.67
N THR A 410 -11.88 11.29 0.48
CA THR A 410 -12.64 10.78 -0.68
C THR A 410 -14.14 11.05 -0.54
N LEU A 411 -14.76 10.76 0.61
CA LEU A 411 -16.22 10.86 0.76
C LEU A 411 -16.79 12.26 0.46
N PRO A 412 -16.17 13.38 0.89
CA PRO A 412 -16.63 14.72 0.48
C PRO A 412 -16.50 14.97 -1.03
N GLN A 413 -15.43 14.48 -1.68
CA GLN A 413 -15.27 14.59 -3.13
C GLN A 413 -16.32 13.75 -3.87
N VAL A 414 -16.59 12.54 -3.38
CA VAL A 414 -17.62 11.63 -3.90
C VAL A 414 -19.01 12.27 -3.80
N VAL A 415 -19.36 12.89 -2.67
CA VAL A 415 -20.65 13.59 -2.51
C VAL A 415 -20.80 14.77 -3.48
N VAL A 416 -19.74 15.57 -3.67
CA VAL A 416 -19.75 16.68 -4.64
C VAL A 416 -19.91 16.17 -6.08
N VAL A 417 -19.15 15.14 -6.46
CA VAL A 417 -19.23 14.54 -7.80
C VAL A 417 -20.58 13.85 -8.04
N ALA A 418 -21.13 13.16 -7.04
CA ALA A 418 -22.45 12.54 -7.08
C ALA A 418 -23.56 13.58 -7.30
N TRP A 419 -23.52 14.71 -6.59
CA TRP A 419 -24.48 15.79 -6.83
C TRP A 419 -24.37 16.37 -8.25
N ILE A 420 -23.13 16.60 -8.74
CA ILE A 420 -22.90 17.07 -10.11
C ILE A 420 -23.44 16.06 -11.14
N LEU A 421 -23.23 14.76 -10.93
CA LEU A 421 -23.76 13.70 -11.81
C LEU A 421 -25.30 13.65 -11.81
N ASN A 422 -25.94 13.78 -10.65
CA ASN A 422 -27.41 13.86 -10.55
C ASN A 422 -27.99 15.13 -11.18
N ALA A 423 -27.21 16.21 -11.32
CA ALA A 423 -27.61 17.42 -12.04
C ALA A 423 -27.53 17.29 -13.59
N PHE A 424 -27.02 16.17 -14.10
CA PHE A 424 -26.98 15.80 -15.52
C PHE A 424 -27.80 14.52 -15.82
N ALA A 425 -28.71 14.14 -14.93
CA ALA A 425 -29.55 12.95 -15.02
C ALA A 425 -30.92 13.21 -15.66
#